data_AF-A0A388KLQ7-F1
#
_entry.id   AF-A0A388KLQ7-F1
#
_cell.length_a   1.000
_cell.length_b   1.000
_cell.length_c   1.000
_cell.angle_alpha   90.00
_cell.angle_beta   90.00
_cell.angle_gamma   90.00
#
_symmetry.space_group_name_H-M   'P 1'
#
loop_
_entity.id
_entity.type
_entity.pdbx_description
1 polymer ?
#
loop_
_entity_poly.entity_id
_entity_poly.type
_entity_poly.pdbx_seq_one_letter_code
_entity_poly.pdbx_strand_id
1 'polypeptide(L)'
;MAGLGSSGGSGGLIGVVEGDPDAGLRGVSRSASEGALPSAVLEDCSCREAALARTAVRTSRRLFLSQVSVSERLLLPLLMVAMCCSLDVTLSAAGRGGGGELISTVEAAVKAEGRFGGPDPSPFAGKRSSERIHNIVVRPNASGLYYLVTENCGMQEFFGSIFLRSIMAVSFEGRPGSMVSLSPAAQPSQPSPLVQVSVLSYVWPVASPSGPPPASAPIAGNWTELDSLANIYTAALSSDGSHLIMGAYASGLIEKSWVVSLDVISGVRLSTPVSLGEISGLAFSPNHTALYMADPLIPPRVLVAEVAASTPLLPASLNTTVFLTLSPPNFTRPVFGPYSFAADGSCLYFLDGRRNRVWAFHIASRKLIPLYGSGLPLLGTELPFPSGSTESLMEIAVTSDGRNVFFTDLGGELHLVALDSACGSPLSNQIVARRPTKGMWGLAISPDDKYVYVGTRDGRILKLDLGQLP
;
A
#
# COMPACT_ATOMS: atom_id res chain seq x y z
N MET A 1 -6.27 -11.25 -75.74
CA MET A 1 -6.35 -11.68 -74.34
C MET A 1 -7.50 -10.93 -73.69
N ALA A 2 -8.43 -11.69 -73.11
CA ALA A 2 -9.60 -11.27 -72.33
C ALA A 2 -9.18 -10.39 -71.13
N GLY A 3 -10.04 -9.62 -70.46
CA GLY A 3 -11.49 -9.41 -70.45
C GLY A 3 -11.77 -8.27 -69.45
N LEU A 4 -12.79 -7.44 -69.68
CA LEU A 4 -14.03 -7.39 -68.88
C LEU A 4 -13.80 -7.20 -67.36
N GLY A 5 -14.35 -6.20 -66.66
CA GLY A 5 -15.49 -5.38 -67.04
C GLY A 5 -15.80 -4.24 -66.07
N SER A 6 -16.76 -3.45 -66.56
CA SER A 6 -17.44 -2.32 -65.96
C SER A 6 -18.65 -2.79 -65.14
N SER A 7 -18.91 -2.14 -64.01
CA SER A 7 -20.26 -1.70 -63.56
C SER A 7 -20.05 -0.83 -62.30
N GLY A 8 -20.70 0.31 -62.06
CA GLY A 8 -21.83 0.94 -62.73
C GLY A 8 -22.96 1.25 -61.74
N GLY A 9 -22.96 2.46 -61.16
CA GLY A 9 -24.12 3.18 -60.57
C GLY A 9 -24.83 2.54 -59.37
N SER A 10 -25.78 3.18 -58.67
CA SER A 10 -26.31 4.55 -58.64
C SER A 10 -27.40 4.57 -57.54
N GLY A 11 -27.65 5.73 -56.90
CA GLY A 11 -28.84 6.02 -56.08
C GLY A 11 -28.60 5.83 -54.57
N GLY A 12 -28.73 6.83 -53.69
CA GLY A 12 -29.60 8.00 -53.70
C GLY A 12 -30.87 7.68 -52.94
N LEU A 13 -31.04 8.23 -51.73
CA LEU A 13 -32.34 8.63 -51.18
C LEU A 13 -32.15 9.51 -49.92
N ILE A 14 -32.84 10.63 -50.00
CA ILE A 14 -33.03 11.71 -49.04
C ILE A 14 -34.09 11.29 -48.03
N GLY A 15 -33.92 11.64 -46.76
CA GLY A 15 -34.92 11.50 -45.72
C GLY A 15 -34.86 12.70 -44.77
N VAL A 16 -35.47 13.80 -45.20
CA VAL A 16 -35.84 14.97 -44.38
C VAL A 16 -37.09 14.59 -43.57
N VAL A 17 -37.11 14.89 -42.27
CA VAL A 17 -38.35 14.97 -41.48
C VAL A 17 -38.31 16.26 -40.67
N GLU A 18 -39.19 17.18 -41.04
CA GLU A 18 -39.47 18.47 -40.41
C GLU A 18 -41.00 18.64 -40.38
N GLY A 19 -41.53 19.23 -39.30
CA GLY A 19 -42.92 19.66 -39.10
C GLY A 19 -43.79 18.69 -38.27
N ASP A 20 -44.62 19.11 -37.30
CA ASP A 20 -45.13 20.45 -36.95
C ASP A 20 -45.91 20.36 -35.58
N PRO A 21 -46.59 21.40 -35.05
CA PRO A 21 -46.64 21.73 -33.62
C PRO A 21 -48.09 21.70 -33.07
N ASP A 22 -48.31 22.38 -31.94
CA ASP A 22 -49.60 22.87 -31.40
C ASP A 22 -50.62 21.89 -30.80
N ALA A 23 -50.71 21.96 -29.46
CA ALA A 23 -51.91 22.24 -28.65
C ALA A 23 -51.61 21.86 -27.19
N GLY A 24 -51.85 22.61 -26.14
CA GLY A 24 -52.65 23.81 -25.94
C GLY A 24 -53.01 23.85 -24.44
N LEU A 25 -52.57 24.91 -23.77
CA LEU A 25 -53.24 25.66 -22.68
C LEU A 25 -54.11 24.89 -21.65
N ARG A 26 -53.70 24.96 -20.37
CA ARG A 26 -54.58 25.39 -19.27
C ARG A 26 -53.76 25.96 -18.12
N GLY A 27 -53.95 27.25 -17.86
CA GLY A 27 -53.45 27.92 -16.67
C GLY A 27 -54.46 27.97 -15.53
N VAL A 28 -53.96 28.19 -14.31
CA VAL A 28 -54.59 28.81 -13.13
C VAL A 28 -53.40 29.22 -12.23
N SER A 29 -52.94 30.47 -12.18
CA SER A 29 -53.42 31.65 -11.41
C SER A 29 -53.49 31.50 -9.88
N ARG A 30 -52.80 32.44 -9.19
CA ARG A 30 -53.01 32.96 -7.80
C ARG A 30 -52.50 32.07 -6.65
N SER A 31 -51.87 32.54 -5.56
CA SER A 31 -51.79 33.86 -4.90
C SER A 31 -50.53 33.95 -4.01
N ALA A 32 -50.14 35.18 -3.68
CA ALA A 32 -49.25 35.54 -2.58
C ALA A 32 -49.81 35.19 -1.18
N SER A 33 -48.92 35.00 -0.20
CA SER A 33 -49.09 35.57 1.15
C SER A 33 -47.78 35.51 1.94
N GLU A 34 -47.46 36.66 2.53
CA GLU A 34 -46.51 36.89 3.62
C GLU A 34 -46.74 35.93 4.81
N GLY A 35 -45.70 35.67 5.60
CA GLY A 35 -45.84 34.90 6.85
C GLY A 35 -44.54 34.69 7.61
N ALA A 36 -44.20 35.70 8.40
CA ALA A 36 -43.31 35.77 9.57
C ALA A 36 -42.59 34.51 10.12
N LEU A 37 -41.34 34.77 10.56
CA LEU A 37 -40.52 34.09 11.56
C LEU A 37 -41.33 33.56 12.78
N PRO A 38 -40.80 32.54 13.48
CA PRO A 38 -40.13 32.88 14.74
C PRO A 38 -38.82 32.12 15.00
N SER A 39 -37.93 32.85 15.68
CA SER A 39 -36.71 32.42 16.32
C SER A 39 -36.92 31.23 17.28
N ALA A 40 -36.05 30.23 17.21
CA ALA A 40 -35.88 29.23 18.25
C ALA A 40 -34.52 29.43 18.92
N VAL A 41 -34.60 29.65 20.22
CA VAL A 41 -33.55 29.82 21.21
C VAL A 41 -32.78 28.51 21.37
N LEU A 42 -31.44 28.57 21.28
CA LEU A 42 -30.55 27.48 21.70
C LEU A 42 -30.11 27.76 23.14
N GLU A 43 -30.70 26.99 24.07
CA GLU A 43 -30.29 26.96 25.47
C GLU A 43 -29.04 26.10 25.68
N ASP A 44 -28.19 26.63 26.57
CA ASP A 44 -26.97 26.07 27.14
C ASP A 44 -27.16 24.68 27.76
N CYS A 45 -26.24 23.77 27.47
CA CYS A 45 -26.07 22.52 28.22
C CYS A 45 -24.77 22.57 29.03
N SER A 46 -24.93 22.90 30.32
CA SER A 46 -23.91 22.89 31.38
C SER A 46 -23.57 21.46 31.82
N CYS A 47 -22.31 21.05 31.72
CA CYS A 47 -21.79 19.83 32.35
C CYS A 47 -21.54 20.07 33.85
N ARG A 48 -22.26 19.34 34.71
CA ARG A 48 -22.05 19.30 36.17
C ARG A 48 -21.21 18.09 36.56
N GLU A 49 -20.21 18.37 37.39
CA GLU A 49 -19.46 17.42 38.22
C GLU A 49 -20.38 16.56 39.11
N ALA A 50 -19.97 15.31 39.35
CA ALA A 50 -20.33 14.60 40.56
C ALA A 50 -19.17 13.70 41.01
N ALA A 51 -18.61 14.04 42.16
CA ALA A 51 -17.67 13.25 42.93
C ALA A 51 -18.39 12.41 44.01
N LEU A 52 -17.66 11.40 44.50
CA LEU A 52 -17.77 10.72 45.80
C LEU A 52 -18.91 9.70 46.03
N ALA A 53 -18.50 8.45 46.30
CA ALA A 53 -18.66 7.84 47.63
C ALA A 53 -17.81 6.56 47.78
N ARG A 54 -16.96 6.54 48.82
CA ARG A 54 -16.40 5.32 49.44
C ARG A 54 -17.43 4.75 50.43
N THR A 55 -17.34 3.47 50.81
CA THR A 55 -17.11 2.99 52.20
C THR A 55 -17.41 1.49 52.42
N ALA A 56 -16.48 0.83 53.15
CA ALA A 56 -16.53 -0.36 54.02
C ALA A 56 -17.00 -1.73 53.46
N VAL A 57 -16.24 -2.83 53.49
CA VAL A 57 -15.51 -3.56 54.58
C VAL A 57 -16.44 -4.21 55.61
N ARG A 58 -16.54 -5.56 55.63
CA ARG A 58 -16.15 -6.42 56.77
C ARG A 58 -16.39 -7.95 56.57
N THR A 59 -15.31 -8.74 56.79
CA THR A 59 -15.18 -10.01 57.57
C THR A 59 -15.97 -11.28 57.16
N SER A 60 -15.49 -12.53 57.31
CA SER A 60 -14.44 -13.11 58.17
C SER A 60 -14.16 -14.60 57.87
N ARG A 61 -12.91 -15.05 58.14
CA ARG A 61 -12.44 -16.33 58.78
C ARG A 61 -12.58 -17.65 57.99
N ARG A 62 -11.62 -18.60 57.97
CA ARG A 62 -10.72 -19.21 58.99
C ARG A 62 -9.53 -19.91 58.27
N LEU A 63 -8.25 -19.66 58.62
CA LEU A 63 -7.31 -20.35 59.56
C LEU A 63 -6.51 -21.56 58.98
N PHE A 64 -5.20 -21.39 58.63
CA PHE A 64 -3.90 -21.84 59.28
C PHE A 64 -3.67 -23.38 59.21
N LEU A 65 -2.50 -24.04 59.00
CA LEU A 65 -1.04 -23.82 58.89
C LEU A 65 -0.44 -25.04 58.16
N SER A 66 0.70 -24.99 57.45
CA SER A 66 2.05 -25.05 58.04
C SER A 66 3.12 -24.79 56.98
N GLN A 67 4.17 -24.08 57.39
CA GLN A 67 5.42 -23.85 56.66
C GLN A 67 6.28 -25.12 56.58
N VAL A 68 7.13 -25.22 55.55
CA VAL A 68 8.61 -25.36 55.67
C VAL A 68 9.26 -24.73 54.44
N SER A 69 10.28 -23.92 54.69
CA SER A 69 11.16 -23.24 53.72
C SER A 69 12.25 -24.18 53.23
N VAL A 70 12.51 -24.23 51.92
CA VAL A 70 13.86 -24.48 51.38
C VAL A 70 14.12 -23.55 50.20
N SER A 71 15.24 -22.86 50.33
CA SER A 71 15.93 -21.99 49.38
C SER A 71 16.00 -22.54 47.96
N GLU A 72 15.57 -21.77 46.97
CA GLU A 72 16.15 -21.78 45.62
C GLU A 72 16.09 -20.37 45.00
N ARG A 73 17.09 -19.56 45.36
CA ARG A 73 17.57 -18.48 44.49
C ARG A 73 18.29 -19.16 43.31
N LEU A 74 17.68 -19.17 42.12
CA LEU A 74 18.33 -19.20 40.78
C LEU A 74 17.34 -19.63 39.69
N LEU A 75 16.24 -18.92 39.44
CA LEU A 75 15.40 -19.19 38.26
C LEU A 75 14.72 -17.94 37.69
N LEU A 76 15.39 -16.79 37.79
CA LEU A 76 14.94 -15.53 37.15
C LEU A 76 15.98 -14.74 36.33
N PRO A 77 17.15 -15.29 35.95
CA PRO A 77 17.93 -14.72 34.84
C PRO A 77 17.94 -15.59 33.56
N LEU A 78 17.31 -16.76 33.52
CA LEU A 78 17.36 -17.66 32.36
C LEU A 78 16.24 -17.47 31.33
N LEU A 79 15.19 -16.69 31.63
CA LEU A 79 14.16 -16.34 30.64
C LEU A 79 14.45 -15.03 29.87
N MET A 80 15.42 -14.23 30.33
CA MET A 80 15.80 -12.95 29.70
C MET A 80 17.04 -13.05 28.79
N VAL A 81 17.77 -14.17 28.82
CA VAL A 81 18.96 -14.39 27.98
C VAL A 81 18.63 -15.12 26.66
N ALA A 82 17.47 -15.77 26.55
CA ALA A 82 17.04 -16.42 25.31
C ALA A 82 16.50 -15.44 24.23
N MET A 83 16.36 -14.14 24.53
CA MET A 83 16.05 -13.10 23.52
C MET A 83 17.29 -12.33 23.02
N CYS A 84 18.49 -12.64 23.52
CA CYS A 84 19.69 -11.83 23.26
C CYS A 84 20.74 -12.47 22.35
N CYS A 85 20.50 -13.68 21.83
CA CYS A 85 21.36 -14.29 20.83
C CYS A 85 20.57 -14.47 19.54
N SER A 86 20.75 -13.55 18.58
CA SER A 86 20.37 -13.77 17.19
C SER A 86 21.28 -14.85 16.61
N LEU A 87 20.87 -16.11 16.75
CA LEU A 87 21.32 -17.16 15.85
C LEU A 87 20.76 -16.82 14.46
N ASP A 88 21.63 -16.80 13.45
CA ASP A 88 21.21 -16.88 12.05
C ASP A 88 20.45 -18.20 11.87
N VAL A 89 19.12 -18.11 11.95
CA VAL A 89 18.23 -19.22 11.64
C VAL A 89 18.10 -19.26 10.13
N THR A 90 18.74 -20.25 9.53
CA THR A 90 18.47 -20.69 8.16
C THR A 90 16.98 -20.96 7.98
N LEU A 91 16.45 -20.53 6.84
CA LEU A 91 15.11 -20.83 6.33
C LEU A 91 14.71 -22.27 6.65
N SER A 92 13.69 -22.44 7.49
CA SER A 92 13.11 -23.75 7.79
C SER A 92 11.70 -23.78 7.22
N ALA A 93 11.50 -24.69 6.25
CA ALA A 93 10.17 -25.07 5.80
C ALA A 93 9.56 -26.05 6.82
N ALA A 94 8.41 -25.70 7.37
CA ALA A 94 7.59 -26.63 8.14
C ALA A 94 6.90 -27.61 7.17
N GLY A 95 7.49 -28.79 6.99
CA GLY A 95 6.86 -29.92 6.31
C GLY A 95 6.29 -30.91 7.33
N ARG A 96 4.97 -31.14 7.30
CA ARG A 96 4.37 -32.36 7.86
C ARG A 96 3.70 -33.13 6.71
N GLY A 97 4.45 -34.05 6.13
CA GLY A 97 3.95 -35.20 5.37
C GLY A 97 3.67 -34.97 3.89
N GLY A 98 4.42 -35.67 3.03
CA GLY A 98 4.12 -35.86 1.61
C GLY A 98 5.27 -35.40 0.72
N GLY A 99 6.05 -36.36 0.22
CA GLY A 99 7.25 -36.12 -0.59
C GLY A 99 6.96 -35.31 -1.86
N GLY A 100 7.44 -34.07 -1.85
CA GLY A 100 7.69 -33.25 -3.03
C GLY A 100 9.11 -32.70 -2.88
N GLU A 101 9.94 -32.93 -3.90
CA GLU A 101 11.33 -32.49 -3.98
C GLU A 101 11.37 -30.96 -3.83
N LEU A 102 11.91 -30.47 -2.70
CA LEU A 102 11.94 -29.05 -2.36
C LEU A 102 13.01 -28.32 -3.20
N ILE A 103 12.57 -27.34 -3.99
CA ILE A 103 13.45 -26.38 -4.64
C ILE A 103 14.00 -25.43 -3.56
N SER A 104 15.33 -25.38 -3.42
CA SER A 104 16.01 -24.39 -2.59
C SER A 104 15.84 -23.00 -3.23
N THR A 105 15.01 -22.14 -2.64
CA THR A 105 14.89 -20.75 -3.11
C THR A 105 16.23 -20.04 -2.92
N VAL A 106 16.81 -19.57 -4.03
CA VAL A 106 18.04 -18.79 -4.01
C VAL A 106 17.70 -17.36 -3.55
N GLU A 107 17.96 -17.05 -2.28
CA GLU A 107 17.76 -15.70 -1.74
C GLU A 107 18.86 -14.78 -2.26
N ALA A 108 18.49 -13.88 -3.16
CA ALA A 108 19.27 -12.73 -3.56
C ALA A 108 18.71 -11.51 -2.80
N ALA A 109 19.29 -11.18 -1.65
CA ALA A 109 18.88 -10.02 -0.89
C ALA A 109 19.72 -8.80 -1.31
N VAL A 110 19.07 -7.74 -1.82
CA VAL A 110 19.67 -6.41 -1.67
C VAL A 110 19.48 -6.07 -0.20
N LYS A 111 20.45 -6.44 0.62
CA LYS A 111 20.68 -5.64 1.82
C LYS A 111 21.21 -4.33 1.27
N ALA A 112 20.54 -3.23 1.55
CA ALA A 112 21.18 -1.93 1.40
C ALA A 112 22.38 -1.95 2.35
N GLU A 113 23.52 -2.48 1.91
CA GLU A 113 24.77 -2.51 2.68
C GLU A 113 25.47 -1.15 2.68
N GLY A 114 24.78 -0.12 2.18
CA GLY A 114 24.82 1.14 2.88
C GLY A 114 24.22 0.95 4.27
N ARG A 115 25.07 0.74 5.29
CA ARG A 115 24.81 1.49 6.53
C ARG A 115 24.37 2.88 6.05
N PHE A 116 23.23 3.39 6.51
CA PHE A 116 22.72 4.73 6.24
C PHE A 116 23.66 5.84 6.77
N GLY A 117 24.97 5.67 6.64
CA GLY A 117 25.84 6.77 6.32
C GLY A 117 25.68 7.06 4.83
N GLY A 118 24.94 8.10 4.53
CA GLY A 118 25.52 9.05 3.57
C GLY A 118 26.91 9.50 4.09
N PRO A 119 27.54 10.51 3.48
CA PRO A 119 28.72 11.12 4.12
C PRO A 119 28.46 11.54 5.59
N ASP A 120 27.20 11.71 6.00
CA ASP A 120 26.82 12.00 7.37
C ASP A 120 26.46 10.73 8.18
N PRO A 121 27.05 10.54 9.38
CA PRO A 121 26.67 9.46 10.28
C PRO A 121 25.20 9.61 10.65
N SER A 122 24.44 8.51 10.58
CA SER A 122 23.07 8.48 11.08
C SER A 122 23.04 9.08 12.49
N PRO A 123 22.16 10.07 12.76
CA PRO A 123 22.03 10.66 14.10
C PRO A 123 21.58 9.64 15.16
N PHE A 124 21.36 8.38 14.77
CA PHE A 124 20.88 7.29 15.61
C PHE A 124 21.93 6.22 15.90
N ALA A 125 23.23 6.48 15.68
CA ALA A 125 24.29 5.54 16.05
C ALA A 125 24.12 5.05 17.52
N GLY A 126 23.86 3.74 17.70
CA GLY A 126 23.65 3.11 19.00
C GLY A 126 22.18 2.88 19.42
N LYS A 127 21.18 3.34 18.65
CA LYS A 127 19.75 3.09 18.93
C LYS A 127 19.22 1.87 18.16
N ARG A 128 18.18 1.21 18.70
CA ARG A 128 17.45 0.17 17.97
C ARG A 128 16.50 0.83 16.98
N SER A 129 16.87 0.79 15.71
CA SER A 129 16.05 1.25 14.60
C SER A 129 15.41 0.07 13.88
N SER A 130 14.18 0.26 13.42
CA SER A 130 13.50 -0.67 12.51
C SER A 130 13.22 0.06 11.20
N GLU A 131 13.57 -0.57 10.08
CA GLU A 131 13.46 0.01 8.74
C GLU A 131 12.44 -0.78 7.95
N ARG A 132 11.53 -0.12 7.25
CA ARG A 132 10.47 -0.78 6.49
C ARG A 132 10.52 -0.32 5.06
N ILE A 133 10.70 -1.25 4.13
CA ILE A 133 10.63 -0.98 2.71
C ILE A 133 9.22 -1.30 2.22
N HIS A 134 8.56 -0.30 1.66
CA HIS A 134 7.24 -0.42 1.04
C HIS A 134 7.20 0.35 -0.28
N ASN A 135 6.15 0.10 -1.04
CA ASN A 135 5.82 0.64 -2.34
C ASN A 135 7.00 0.65 -3.30
N ILE A 136 7.42 -0.55 -3.71
CA ILE A 136 8.51 -0.72 -4.67
C ILE A 136 7.95 -0.40 -6.07
N VAL A 137 8.68 0.39 -6.86
CA VAL A 137 8.34 0.73 -8.24
C VAL A 137 9.54 0.42 -9.14
N VAL A 138 9.44 -0.64 -9.94
CA VAL A 138 10.44 -1.10 -10.89
C VAL A 138 10.45 -0.19 -12.13
N ARG A 139 11.64 0.22 -12.57
CA ARG A 139 11.81 0.96 -13.83
C ARG A 139 11.39 0.10 -15.03
N PRO A 140 10.85 0.67 -16.12
CA PRO A 140 10.35 -0.10 -17.28
C PRO A 140 11.40 -1.01 -17.92
N ASN A 141 12.66 -0.60 -17.90
CA ASN A 141 13.80 -1.36 -18.43
C ASN A 141 14.42 -2.34 -17.41
N ALA A 142 13.81 -2.48 -16.22
CA ALA A 142 14.33 -3.24 -15.08
C ALA A 142 15.78 -2.88 -14.68
N SER A 143 16.26 -1.68 -15.00
CA SER A 143 17.63 -1.23 -14.66
C SER A 143 17.73 -0.66 -13.24
N GLY A 144 16.63 -0.64 -12.50
CA GLY A 144 16.57 -0.06 -11.17
C GLY A 144 15.15 -0.12 -10.61
N LEU A 145 15.03 0.35 -9.38
CA LEU A 145 13.75 0.48 -8.68
C LEU A 145 13.74 1.74 -7.82
N TYR A 146 12.54 2.21 -7.52
CA TYR A 146 12.26 3.22 -6.52
C TYR A 146 11.51 2.57 -5.36
N TYR A 147 11.63 3.09 -4.16
CA TYR A 147 10.90 2.57 -3.01
C TYR A 147 10.79 3.60 -1.89
N LEU A 148 9.83 3.40 -1.01
CA LEU A 148 9.64 4.17 0.20
C LEU A 148 10.31 3.44 1.37
N VAL A 149 11.10 4.17 2.15
CA VAL A 149 11.68 3.68 3.40
C VAL A 149 11.09 4.44 4.55
N THR A 150 10.60 3.71 5.55
CA THR A 150 10.25 4.26 6.85
C THR A 150 11.18 3.69 7.91
N GLU A 151 11.97 4.55 8.53
CA GLU A 151 12.77 4.21 9.70
C GLU A 151 12.03 4.66 10.95
N ASN A 152 11.97 3.77 11.94
CA ASN A 152 11.47 4.07 13.27
C ASN A 152 12.56 3.71 14.28
N CYS A 153 13.10 4.73 14.94
CA CYS A 153 14.14 4.63 15.94
C CYS A 153 13.53 4.84 17.33
N GLY A 154 13.51 3.78 18.14
CA GLY A 154 13.05 3.88 19.52
C GLY A 154 14.07 4.63 20.37
N MET A 155 13.64 5.65 21.12
CA MET A 155 14.47 6.23 22.17
C MET A 155 14.30 5.40 23.44
N GLN A 156 15.40 4.90 23.99
CA GLN A 156 15.35 3.98 25.14
C GLN A 156 14.89 4.67 26.44
N GLU A 157 15.06 5.99 26.52
CA GLU A 157 14.79 6.78 27.73
C GLU A 157 13.44 7.52 27.71
N PHE A 158 12.78 7.60 26.56
CA PHE A 158 11.48 8.27 26.41
C PHE A 158 10.59 7.43 25.50
N PHE A 159 9.29 7.33 25.79
CA PHE A 159 8.28 6.69 24.93
C PHE A 159 8.14 7.33 23.52
N GLY A 160 9.06 8.22 23.13
CA GLY A 160 9.16 8.81 21.81
C GLY A 160 9.81 7.85 20.81
N SER A 161 9.16 7.71 19.66
CA SER A 161 9.74 7.11 18.46
C SER A 161 10.12 8.24 17.52
N ILE A 162 11.33 8.18 16.97
CA ILE A 162 11.73 9.08 15.90
C ILE A 162 11.40 8.41 14.57
N PHE A 163 10.69 9.12 13.72
CA PHE A 163 10.32 8.64 12.40
C PHE A 163 11.10 9.39 11.33
N LEU A 164 11.68 8.64 10.41
CA LEU A 164 12.32 9.17 9.21
C LEU A 164 11.70 8.47 8.00
N ARG A 165 11.38 9.24 6.97
CA ARG A 165 10.81 8.71 5.73
C ARG A 165 11.54 9.27 4.52
N SER A 166 11.94 8.36 3.65
CA SER A 166 12.76 8.67 2.48
C SER A 166 12.21 7.98 1.25
N ILE A 167 12.35 8.65 0.12
CA ILE A 167 12.08 8.13 -1.21
C ILE A 167 13.45 7.79 -1.80
N MET A 168 13.67 6.51 -2.07
CA MET A 168 14.96 5.96 -2.46
C MET A 168 14.93 5.53 -3.91
N ALA A 169 16.09 5.59 -4.57
CA ALA A 169 16.33 5.04 -5.89
C ALA A 169 17.52 4.09 -5.83
N VAL A 170 17.36 2.92 -6.46
CA VAL A 170 18.42 1.93 -6.69
C VAL A 170 18.62 1.79 -8.19
N SER A 171 19.87 1.87 -8.63
CA SER A 171 20.28 1.55 -10.00
C SER A 171 21.19 0.33 -9.99
N PHE A 172 20.92 -0.60 -10.90
CA PHE A 172 21.76 -1.77 -11.14
C PHE A 172 22.72 -1.43 -12.28
N GLU A 173 24.02 -1.25 -12.00
CA GLU A 173 24.99 -1.11 -13.08
C GLU A 173 25.19 -2.47 -13.75
N GLY A 174 24.80 -2.59 -15.03
CA GLY A 174 24.92 -3.84 -15.77
C GLY A 174 23.99 -3.89 -16.99
N ARG A 175 24.13 -4.96 -17.77
CA ARG A 175 23.27 -5.19 -18.94
C ARG A 175 21.78 -5.23 -18.53
N PRO A 176 20.87 -4.62 -19.30
CA PRO A 176 19.43 -4.75 -19.08
C PRO A 176 19.03 -6.22 -18.92
N GLY A 177 18.25 -6.53 -17.88
CA GLY A 177 17.84 -7.91 -17.57
C GLY A 177 18.85 -8.75 -16.79
N SER A 178 20.09 -8.30 -16.61
CA SER A 178 21.07 -8.93 -15.73
C SER A 178 21.02 -8.29 -14.34
N MET A 179 19.89 -8.45 -13.65
CA MET A 179 19.93 -8.41 -12.18
C MET A 179 20.64 -9.69 -11.74
N VAL A 180 21.97 -9.64 -11.71
CA VAL A 180 22.81 -10.71 -11.18
C VAL A 180 22.25 -11.12 -9.83
N SER A 181 22.10 -12.42 -9.66
CA SER A 181 21.65 -13.02 -8.41
C SER A 181 22.52 -12.47 -7.28
N LEU A 182 21.93 -11.69 -6.37
CA LEU A 182 22.59 -11.17 -5.15
C LEU A 182 22.78 -12.27 -4.10
N SER A 183 22.89 -13.51 -4.56
CA SER A 183 23.21 -14.64 -3.72
C SER A 183 24.60 -14.43 -3.12
N PRO A 184 24.86 -14.97 -1.92
CA PRO A 184 26.21 -15.00 -1.37
C PRO A 184 27.15 -15.58 -2.42
N ALA A 185 28.22 -14.84 -2.73
CA ALA A 185 29.16 -15.18 -3.79
C ALA A 185 29.72 -16.59 -3.58
N ALA A 186 29.19 -17.58 -4.32
CA ALA A 186 29.75 -18.93 -4.33
C ALA A 186 31.11 -18.98 -5.02
N GLN A 187 31.52 -17.90 -5.70
CA GLN A 187 32.86 -17.75 -6.26
C GLN A 187 33.48 -16.40 -5.89
N PRO A 188 34.59 -16.38 -5.12
CA PRO A 188 35.27 -15.16 -4.65
C PRO A 188 35.99 -14.36 -5.75
N SER A 189 35.80 -14.67 -7.05
CA SER A 189 36.56 -14.08 -8.15
C SER A 189 35.76 -13.16 -9.08
N GLN A 190 34.44 -13.05 -8.96
CA GLN A 190 33.66 -12.07 -9.73
C GLN A 190 33.32 -10.85 -8.88
N PRO A 191 33.65 -9.63 -9.33
CA PRO A 191 33.20 -8.42 -8.66
C PRO A 191 31.68 -8.38 -8.69
N SER A 192 31.05 -8.22 -7.52
CA SER A 192 29.61 -7.99 -7.43
C SER A 192 29.24 -6.79 -8.32
N PRO A 193 28.09 -6.84 -9.01
CA PRO A 193 27.61 -5.69 -9.78
C PRO A 193 27.53 -4.48 -8.86
N LEU A 194 27.90 -3.32 -9.38
CA LEU A 194 27.78 -2.08 -8.62
C LEU A 194 26.29 -1.77 -8.47
N VAL A 195 25.79 -1.86 -7.24
CA VAL A 195 24.45 -1.40 -6.88
C VAL A 195 24.59 0.01 -6.33
N GLN A 196 24.05 0.99 -7.04
CA GLN A 196 24.06 2.38 -6.59
C GLN A 196 22.74 2.71 -5.91
N VAL A 197 22.80 3.06 -4.62
CA VAL A 197 21.65 3.51 -3.83
C VAL A 197 21.75 5.01 -3.62
N SER A 198 20.65 5.73 -3.82
CA SER A 198 20.58 7.18 -3.66
C SER A 198 19.26 7.60 -3.03
N VAL A 199 19.28 8.68 -2.24
CA VAL A 199 18.07 9.33 -1.74
C VAL A 199 17.58 10.29 -2.81
N LEU A 200 16.34 10.13 -3.26
CA LEU A 200 15.72 11.03 -4.23
C LEU A 200 15.08 12.25 -3.56
N SER A 201 14.37 12.02 -2.45
CA SER A 201 13.79 13.07 -1.61
C SER A 201 13.49 12.52 -0.23
N TYR A 202 13.52 13.37 0.78
CA TYR A 202 12.90 13.10 2.08
C TYR A 202 11.43 13.52 2.06
N VAL A 203 10.64 13.07 3.04
CA VAL A 203 9.31 13.66 3.28
C VAL A 203 9.41 15.15 3.61
N TRP A 204 8.35 15.89 3.34
CA TRP A 204 8.33 17.35 3.42
C TRP A 204 7.19 17.84 4.32
N PRO A 205 7.23 19.10 4.80
CA PRO A 205 6.12 19.69 5.53
C PRO A 205 4.85 19.77 4.68
N VAL A 206 3.70 19.46 5.26
CA VAL A 206 2.37 19.57 4.62
C VAL A 206 2.10 21.00 4.12
N ALA A 207 2.65 22.01 4.81
CA ALA A 207 2.53 23.41 4.42
C ALA A 207 3.32 23.77 3.13
N SER A 208 4.18 22.88 2.63
CA SER A 208 5.02 23.11 1.45
C SER A 208 5.01 21.87 0.54
N PRO A 209 3.85 21.55 -0.07
CA PRO A 209 3.69 20.30 -0.82
C PRO A 209 4.45 20.28 -2.15
N SER A 210 4.80 21.46 -2.70
CA SER A 210 5.60 21.60 -3.92
C SER A 210 6.94 22.28 -3.61
N GLY A 211 7.97 22.02 -4.44
CA GLY A 211 9.28 22.64 -4.31
C GLY A 211 10.45 21.65 -4.44
N PRO A 212 11.69 22.09 -4.20
CA PRO A 212 12.86 21.22 -4.22
C PRO A 212 12.81 20.15 -3.11
N PRO A 213 13.58 19.05 -3.23
CA PRO A 213 13.70 18.07 -2.17
C PRO A 213 14.27 18.75 -0.91
N PRO A 214 13.90 18.31 0.31
CA PRO A 214 14.41 18.92 1.53
C PRO A 214 15.92 18.62 1.62
N ALA A 215 16.71 19.60 2.06
CA ALA A 215 18.17 19.45 2.11
C ALA A 215 18.66 18.37 3.08
N SER A 216 17.82 18.00 4.06
CA SER A 216 18.07 16.94 5.02
C SER A 216 16.76 16.26 5.43
N ALA A 217 16.87 15.06 6.01
CA ALA A 217 15.71 14.34 6.51
C ALA A 217 15.07 15.11 7.67
N PRO A 218 13.77 15.47 7.60
CA PRO A 218 13.10 16.03 8.76
C PRO A 218 12.99 14.95 9.83
N ILE A 219 13.31 15.34 11.06
CA ILE A 219 13.24 14.48 12.23
C ILE A 219 12.00 14.90 13.00
N ALA A 220 11.00 14.01 13.07
CA ALA A 220 9.86 14.18 13.96
C ALA A 220 10.16 13.51 15.30
N GLY A 221 10.29 14.30 16.36
CA GLY A 221 10.53 13.83 17.72
C GLY A 221 9.25 13.44 18.48
N ASN A 222 8.08 13.85 17.97
CA ASN A 222 6.76 13.53 18.52
C ASN A 222 5.69 13.40 17.42
N TRP A 223 4.49 12.97 17.80
CA TRP A 223 3.36 12.76 16.88
C TRP A 223 2.89 14.07 16.22
N THR A 224 2.85 15.19 16.94
CA THR A 224 2.43 16.48 16.37
C THR A 224 3.37 16.94 15.26
N GLU A 225 4.68 16.77 15.44
CA GLU A 225 5.68 17.05 14.41
C GLU A 225 5.52 16.08 13.23
N LEU A 226 5.28 14.80 13.50
CA LEU A 226 5.02 13.81 12.45
C LEU A 226 3.77 14.18 11.63
N ASP A 227 2.72 14.67 12.29
CA ASP A 227 1.47 15.08 11.65
C ASP A 227 1.64 16.34 10.77
N SER A 228 2.69 17.13 11.02
CA SER A 228 3.07 18.26 10.18
C SER A 228 3.82 17.86 8.90
N LEU A 229 4.25 16.60 8.79
CA LEU A 229 4.94 16.05 7.63
C LEU A 229 3.96 15.30 6.71
N ALA A 230 4.22 15.34 5.41
CA ALA A 230 3.45 14.60 4.42
C ALA A 230 3.63 13.09 4.63
N ASN A 231 2.51 12.37 4.71
CA ASN A 231 2.51 10.91 4.66
C ASN A 231 2.39 10.45 3.21
N ILE A 232 3.13 9.40 2.87
CA ILE A 232 3.16 8.80 1.53
C ILE A 232 3.07 7.29 1.71
N TYR A 233 2.09 6.66 1.05
CA TYR A 233 1.92 5.20 1.08
C TYR A 233 2.09 4.54 -0.27
N THR A 234 1.89 5.28 -1.34
CA THR A 234 1.81 4.71 -2.67
C THR A 234 2.37 5.64 -3.71
N ALA A 235 3.05 5.06 -4.69
CA ALA A 235 3.64 5.70 -5.83
C ALA A 235 3.45 4.82 -7.07
N ALA A 236 3.36 5.47 -8.22
CA ALA A 236 3.41 4.87 -9.55
C ALA A 236 4.37 5.66 -10.42
N LEU A 237 4.94 5.03 -11.43
CA LEU A 237 5.80 5.73 -12.37
C LEU A 237 4.95 6.41 -13.46
N SER A 238 5.36 7.60 -13.91
CA SER A 238 4.81 8.22 -15.12
C SER A 238 5.09 7.34 -16.34
N SER A 239 4.30 7.51 -17.40
CA SER A 239 4.39 6.72 -18.65
C SER A 239 5.76 6.79 -19.31
N ASP A 240 6.46 7.92 -19.20
CA ASP A 240 7.80 8.15 -19.74
C ASP A 240 8.93 7.79 -18.76
N GLY A 241 8.60 7.39 -17.53
CA GLY A 241 9.57 7.04 -16.50
C GLY A 241 10.27 8.21 -15.80
N SER A 242 9.93 9.46 -16.14
CA SER A 242 10.64 10.64 -15.63
C SER A 242 10.16 11.12 -14.26
N HIS A 243 8.97 10.71 -13.82
CA HIS A 243 8.38 11.13 -12.56
C HIS A 243 7.80 9.97 -11.75
N LEU A 244 7.92 10.04 -10.43
CA LEU A 244 7.12 9.27 -9.49
C LEU A 244 5.87 10.06 -9.12
N ILE A 245 4.72 9.45 -9.36
CA ILE A 245 3.39 9.97 -9.06
C ILE A 245 2.93 9.34 -7.75
N MET A 246 2.81 10.14 -6.70
CA MET A 246 2.60 9.66 -5.34
C MET A 246 1.30 10.21 -4.74
N GLY A 247 0.67 9.41 -3.89
CA GLY A 247 -0.39 9.88 -3.01
C GLY A 247 0.22 10.42 -1.72
N ALA A 248 0.02 11.71 -1.44
CA ALA A 248 0.45 12.35 -0.20
C ALA A 248 -0.74 12.89 0.58
N TYR A 249 -0.71 12.82 1.91
CA TYR A 249 -1.79 13.35 2.74
C TYR A 249 -1.26 13.82 4.11
N ALA A 250 -1.99 14.72 4.75
CA ALA A 250 -1.69 15.17 6.10
C ALA A 250 -2.24 14.16 7.12
N SER A 251 -1.49 13.83 8.18
CA SER A 251 -2.10 13.10 9.29
C SER A 251 -3.15 13.99 9.97
N GLY A 252 -4.26 13.39 10.40
CA GLY A 252 -5.31 14.06 11.17
C GLY A 252 -6.61 14.27 10.39
N LEU A 253 -7.57 14.95 11.01
CA LEU A 253 -8.94 15.12 10.49
C LEU A 253 -9.06 16.18 9.37
N ILE A 254 -7.97 16.53 8.70
CA ILE A 254 -7.98 17.54 7.65
C ILE A 254 -8.09 16.82 6.31
N GLU A 255 -9.19 17.05 5.58
CA GLU A 255 -9.47 16.48 4.25
C GLU A 255 -8.59 17.11 3.15
N LYS A 256 -7.27 17.08 3.34
CA LYS A 256 -6.29 17.58 2.35
C LYS A 256 -5.30 16.49 2.01
N SER A 257 -5.49 15.95 0.81
CA SER A 257 -4.53 15.09 0.14
C SER A 257 -4.02 15.76 -1.13
N TRP A 258 -2.90 15.28 -1.64
CA TRP A 258 -2.28 15.71 -2.87
C TRP A 258 -1.87 14.51 -3.69
N VAL A 259 -1.99 14.64 -5.00
CA VAL A 259 -1.22 13.81 -5.92
C VAL A 259 0.05 14.57 -6.26
N VAL A 260 1.20 13.96 -6.03
CA VAL A 260 2.51 14.61 -6.12
C VAL A 260 3.29 13.98 -7.26
N SER A 261 3.71 14.80 -8.22
CA SER A 261 4.68 14.42 -9.23
C SER A 261 6.08 14.79 -8.74
N LEU A 262 6.97 13.80 -8.65
CA LEU A 262 8.35 13.93 -8.20
C LEU A 262 9.28 13.56 -9.36
N ASP A 263 10.06 14.52 -9.83
CA ASP A 263 11.07 14.29 -10.87
C ASP A 263 12.16 13.34 -10.34
N VAL A 264 12.41 12.24 -11.05
CA VAL A 264 13.30 11.16 -10.57
C VAL A 264 14.80 11.49 -10.67
N ILE A 265 15.15 12.64 -11.25
CA ILE A 265 16.54 13.08 -11.42
C ILE A 265 16.87 14.18 -10.40
N SER A 266 16.02 15.18 -10.28
CA SER A 266 16.21 16.38 -9.46
C SER A 266 15.55 16.30 -8.09
N GLY A 267 14.58 15.38 -7.90
CA GLY A 267 13.79 15.29 -6.68
C GLY A 267 12.81 16.46 -6.49
N VAL A 268 12.61 17.31 -7.51
CA VAL A 268 11.66 18.42 -7.47
C VAL A 268 10.23 17.89 -7.45
N ARG A 269 9.38 18.49 -6.61
CA ARG A 269 7.98 18.11 -6.39
C ARG A 269 7.01 19.12 -6.95
N LEU A 270 5.96 18.62 -7.60
CA LEU A 270 4.79 19.37 -8.02
C LEU A 270 3.53 18.67 -7.50
N SER A 271 2.85 19.32 -6.57
CA SER A 271 1.66 18.78 -5.91
C SER A 271 0.38 19.36 -6.45
N THR A 272 -0.59 18.47 -6.70
CA THR A 272 -1.95 18.80 -7.12
C THR A 272 -2.92 18.44 -6.01
N PRO A 273 -3.64 19.40 -5.41
CA PRO A 273 -4.59 19.10 -4.34
C PRO A 273 -5.75 18.26 -4.86
N VAL A 274 -6.21 17.31 -4.04
CA VAL A 274 -7.39 16.48 -4.30
C VAL A 274 -8.28 16.42 -3.05
N SER A 275 -9.60 16.35 -3.26
CA SER A 275 -10.60 16.32 -2.18
C SER A 275 -10.75 14.91 -1.59
N LEU A 276 -9.66 14.35 -1.06
CA LEU A 276 -9.58 13.04 -0.42
C LEU A 276 -9.03 13.17 1.00
N GLY A 277 -9.53 12.34 1.92
CA GLY A 277 -9.01 12.28 3.29
C GLY A 277 -7.63 11.63 3.34
N GLU A 278 -7.49 10.48 2.67
CA GLU A 278 -6.26 9.73 2.56
C GLU A 278 -6.20 9.05 1.18
N ILE A 279 -5.02 8.88 0.61
CA ILE A 279 -4.80 8.09 -0.61
C ILE A 279 -4.14 6.77 -0.20
N SER A 280 -4.95 5.75 0.06
CA SER A 280 -4.48 4.43 0.49
C SER A 280 -4.10 3.50 -0.66
N GLY A 281 -4.44 3.88 -1.89
CA GLY A 281 -4.01 3.18 -3.11
C GLY A 281 -3.95 4.12 -4.30
N LEU A 282 -3.02 3.85 -5.22
CA LEU A 282 -2.77 4.69 -6.40
C LEU A 282 -2.19 3.82 -7.52
N ALA A 283 -2.78 3.91 -8.71
CA ALA A 283 -2.33 3.18 -9.89
C ALA A 283 -2.81 3.85 -11.18
N PHE A 284 -1.98 3.85 -12.20
CA PHE A 284 -2.42 4.18 -13.56
C PHE A 284 -3.19 3.00 -14.16
N SER A 285 -4.14 3.28 -15.05
CA SER A 285 -4.58 2.29 -16.03
C SER A 285 -3.38 1.81 -16.87
N PRO A 286 -3.40 0.60 -17.44
CA PRO A 286 -2.24 0.09 -18.21
C PRO A 286 -1.82 0.97 -19.40
N ASN A 287 -2.76 1.72 -19.99
CA ASN A 287 -2.50 2.68 -21.06
C ASN A 287 -2.14 4.10 -20.56
N HIS A 288 -2.01 4.29 -19.24
CA HIS A 288 -1.74 5.58 -18.58
C HIS A 288 -2.71 6.72 -18.94
N THR A 289 -3.96 6.41 -19.29
CA THR A 289 -4.99 7.44 -19.57
C THR A 289 -5.86 7.79 -18.36
N ALA A 290 -5.77 7.01 -17.29
CA ALA A 290 -6.54 7.22 -16.07
C ALA A 290 -5.67 6.95 -14.84
N LEU A 291 -5.85 7.75 -13.79
CA LEU A 291 -5.25 7.57 -12.48
C LEU A 291 -6.36 7.16 -11.49
N TYR A 292 -6.24 5.95 -10.94
CA TYR A 292 -7.13 5.42 -9.93
C TYR A 292 -6.57 5.70 -8.54
N MET A 293 -7.44 6.12 -7.62
CA MET A 293 -7.08 6.45 -6.24
C MET A 293 -8.07 5.79 -5.28
N ALA A 294 -7.58 5.16 -4.22
CA ALA A 294 -8.40 4.62 -3.15
C ALA A 294 -8.50 5.62 -1.99
N ASP A 295 -9.72 5.86 -1.52
CA ASP A 295 -10.06 6.71 -0.39
C ASP A 295 -10.74 5.86 0.69
N PRO A 296 -10.15 5.72 1.88
CA PRO A 296 -10.72 4.94 2.96
C PRO A 296 -11.80 5.69 3.75
N LEU A 297 -12.09 6.96 3.41
CA LEU A 297 -13.17 7.73 4.04
C LEU A 297 -14.51 7.00 3.86
N ILE A 298 -15.35 6.97 4.90
CA ILE A 298 -16.60 6.19 4.90
C ILE A 298 -17.70 6.92 4.09
N PRO A 299 -18.35 6.26 3.10
CA PRO A 299 -18.11 4.90 2.64
C PRO A 299 -16.83 4.79 1.79
N PRO A 300 -15.97 3.77 2.01
CA PRO A 300 -14.73 3.63 1.24
C PRO A 300 -15.01 3.62 -0.26
N ARG A 301 -14.12 4.22 -1.05
CA ARG A 301 -14.37 4.43 -2.48
C ARG A 301 -13.08 4.40 -3.29
N VAL A 302 -13.23 4.08 -4.57
CA VAL A 302 -12.20 4.25 -5.59
C VAL A 302 -12.63 5.39 -6.49
N LEU A 303 -11.74 6.35 -6.70
CA LEU A 303 -11.91 7.46 -7.60
C LEU A 303 -11.05 7.26 -8.85
N VAL A 304 -11.43 7.94 -9.92
CA VAL A 304 -10.66 8.00 -11.16
C VAL A 304 -10.51 9.45 -11.60
N ALA A 305 -9.33 9.80 -12.09
CA ALA A 305 -9.06 11.03 -12.81
C ALA A 305 -8.53 10.71 -14.20
N GLU A 306 -9.03 11.39 -15.23
CA GLU A 306 -8.46 11.30 -16.56
C GLU A 306 -7.12 12.04 -16.60
N VAL A 307 -6.12 11.43 -17.24
CA VAL A 307 -4.77 11.97 -17.40
C VAL A 307 -4.32 11.83 -18.84
N ALA A 308 -3.54 12.79 -19.33
CA ALA A 308 -2.96 12.69 -20.66
C ALA A 308 -1.78 11.72 -20.62
N ALA A 309 -1.88 10.60 -21.34
CA ALA A 309 -0.86 9.55 -21.33
C ALA A 309 0.55 10.03 -21.75
N SER A 310 0.64 11.15 -22.48
CA SER A 310 1.89 11.72 -22.98
C SER A 310 2.52 12.77 -22.05
N THR A 311 1.84 13.18 -20.98
CA THR A 311 2.34 14.23 -20.09
C THR A 311 2.88 13.63 -18.79
N PRO A 312 4.18 13.76 -18.49
CA PRO A 312 4.73 13.31 -17.21
C PRO A 312 4.21 14.12 -16.02
N LEU A 313 3.81 15.37 -16.29
CA LEU A 313 3.30 16.28 -15.31
C LEU A 313 1.78 16.19 -15.23
N LEU A 314 1.29 16.10 -13.99
CA LEU A 314 -0.14 16.20 -13.72
C LEU A 314 -0.60 17.66 -13.88
N PRO A 315 -1.85 17.89 -14.31
CA PRO A 315 -2.44 19.22 -14.35
C PRO A 315 -2.50 19.82 -12.94
N ALA A 316 -2.51 21.15 -12.83
CA ALA A 316 -2.59 21.86 -11.54
C ALA A 316 -3.87 21.54 -10.72
N SER A 317 -4.87 20.93 -11.36
CA SER A 317 -6.09 20.40 -10.74
C SER A 317 -6.45 19.08 -11.40
N LEU A 318 -6.74 18.04 -10.60
CA LEU A 318 -7.25 16.77 -11.09
C LEU A 318 -8.77 16.72 -10.94
N ASN A 319 -9.48 16.49 -12.05
CA ASN A 319 -10.91 16.25 -12.02
C ASN A 319 -11.16 14.80 -11.60
N THR A 320 -11.43 14.58 -10.31
CA THR A 320 -11.69 13.26 -9.76
C THR A 320 -13.18 12.94 -9.76
N THR A 321 -13.54 11.73 -10.16
CA THR A 321 -14.91 11.22 -10.09
C THR A 321 -14.94 9.92 -9.30
N VAL A 322 -16.03 9.68 -8.56
CA VAL A 322 -16.21 8.41 -7.85
C VAL A 322 -16.48 7.32 -8.87
N PHE A 323 -15.55 6.37 -8.96
CA PHE A 323 -15.61 5.26 -9.89
C PHE A 323 -16.34 4.05 -9.29
N LEU A 324 -16.06 3.76 -8.02
CA LEU A 324 -16.65 2.66 -7.27
C LEU A 324 -16.86 3.07 -5.81
N THR A 325 -18.07 2.90 -5.29
CA THR A 325 -18.35 3.02 -3.85
C THR A 325 -18.41 1.62 -3.25
N LEU A 326 -17.65 1.39 -2.19
CA LEU A 326 -17.56 0.11 -1.49
C LEU A 326 -18.46 0.14 -0.26
N SER A 327 -19.38 -0.82 -0.16
CA SER A 327 -20.36 -0.87 0.93
C SER A 327 -19.67 -1.14 2.29
N PRO A 328 -19.84 -0.26 3.30
CA PRO A 328 -19.19 -0.36 4.61
C PRO A 328 -19.37 -1.66 5.43
N PRO A 329 -20.44 -2.49 5.28
CA PRO A 329 -20.45 -3.77 5.98
C PRO A 329 -19.45 -4.77 5.41
N ASN A 330 -18.82 -4.51 4.25
CA ASN A 330 -17.91 -5.44 3.59
C ASN A 330 -16.48 -4.92 3.39
N PHE A 331 -16.29 -3.60 3.44
CA PHE A 331 -15.03 -2.93 3.11
C PHE A 331 -14.63 -1.90 4.16
N THR A 332 -13.33 -1.74 4.39
CA THR A 332 -12.79 -0.76 5.34
C THR A 332 -11.73 0.16 4.75
N ARG A 333 -10.73 -0.40 4.05
CA ARG A 333 -9.60 0.36 3.54
C ARG A 333 -9.08 -0.32 2.27
N PRO A 334 -9.59 0.08 1.08
CA PRO A 334 -9.07 -0.44 -0.17
C PRO A 334 -7.60 -0.01 -0.34
N VAL A 335 -6.72 -0.97 -0.61
CA VAL A 335 -5.29 -0.74 -0.83
C VAL A 335 -4.89 -1.41 -2.14
N PHE A 336 -4.26 -0.64 -3.03
CA PHE A 336 -3.71 -1.13 -4.28
C PHE A 336 -2.52 -0.25 -4.71
N GLY A 337 -1.62 -0.82 -5.49
CA GLY A 337 -0.41 -0.17 -5.97
C GLY A 337 -0.30 -0.21 -7.49
N PRO A 338 0.85 0.24 -8.04
CA PRO A 338 1.05 0.34 -9.49
C PRO A 338 0.95 -1.00 -10.23
N TYR A 339 1.11 -2.13 -9.54
CA TYR A 339 1.08 -3.48 -10.10
C TYR A 339 -0.24 -4.21 -9.86
N SER A 340 -1.31 -3.46 -9.60
CA SER A 340 -2.61 -4.03 -9.24
C SER A 340 -3.57 -4.19 -10.42
N PHE A 341 -3.15 -3.86 -11.64
CA PHE A 341 -3.94 -4.07 -12.86
C PHE A 341 -3.45 -5.28 -13.64
N ALA A 342 -4.39 -6.02 -14.25
CA ALA A 342 -4.05 -6.86 -15.40
C ALA A 342 -3.62 -5.96 -16.58
N ALA A 343 -2.70 -6.42 -17.43
CA ALA A 343 -2.14 -5.59 -18.50
C ALA A 343 -3.17 -5.16 -19.56
N ASP A 344 -4.25 -5.93 -19.72
CA ASP A 344 -5.37 -5.59 -20.60
C ASP A 344 -6.32 -4.53 -20.00
N GLY A 345 -6.14 -4.17 -18.73
CA GLY A 345 -6.96 -3.20 -18.01
C GLY A 345 -8.36 -3.71 -17.68
N SER A 346 -8.67 -5.00 -17.87
CA SER A 346 -9.97 -5.57 -17.56
C SER A 346 -10.25 -5.64 -16.05
N CYS A 347 -9.18 -5.75 -15.26
CA CYS A 347 -9.21 -6.10 -13.85
C CYS A 347 -8.32 -5.20 -12.99
N LEU A 348 -8.89 -4.70 -11.89
CA LEU A 348 -8.18 -4.07 -10.78
C LEU A 348 -8.27 -4.97 -9.55
N TYR A 349 -7.13 -5.29 -8.94
CA TYR A 349 -7.05 -6.10 -7.74
C TYR A 349 -6.72 -5.21 -6.55
N PHE A 350 -7.32 -5.48 -5.39
CA PHE A 350 -7.03 -4.67 -4.21
C PHE A 350 -7.24 -5.46 -2.92
N LEU A 351 -6.57 -5.00 -1.87
CA LEU A 351 -6.70 -5.52 -0.52
C LEU A 351 -7.74 -4.71 0.25
N ASP A 352 -8.46 -5.35 1.15
CA ASP A 352 -9.17 -4.66 2.23
C ASP A 352 -8.36 -4.80 3.51
N GLY A 353 -7.54 -3.78 3.81
CA GLY A 353 -6.46 -3.87 4.79
C GLY A 353 -6.90 -4.36 6.16
N ARG A 354 -7.98 -3.80 6.75
CA ARG A 354 -8.40 -4.16 8.12
C ARG A 354 -9.22 -5.44 8.21
N ARG A 355 -9.68 -5.97 7.08
CA ARG A 355 -10.46 -7.21 7.02
C ARG A 355 -9.69 -8.39 6.46
N ASN A 356 -8.46 -8.17 6.01
CA ASN A 356 -7.58 -9.18 5.46
C ASN A 356 -8.23 -9.96 4.31
N ARG A 357 -8.85 -9.22 3.38
CA ARG A 357 -9.50 -9.77 2.18
C ARG A 357 -8.80 -9.30 0.93
N VAL A 358 -8.82 -10.15 -0.09
CA VAL A 358 -8.33 -9.83 -1.44
C VAL A 358 -9.51 -9.87 -2.40
N TRP A 359 -9.61 -8.84 -3.23
CA TRP A 359 -10.71 -8.66 -4.18
C TRP A 359 -10.16 -8.44 -5.59
N ALA A 360 -10.87 -8.96 -6.58
CA ALA A 360 -10.78 -8.52 -7.96
C ALA A 360 -12.00 -7.65 -8.30
N PHE A 361 -11.79 -6.61 -9.08
CA PHE A 361 -12.81 -5.75 -9.63
C PHE A 361 -12.74 -5.78 -11.14
N HIS A 362 -13.75 -6.39 -11.76
CA HIS A 362 -13.88 -6.42 -13.20
C HIS A 362 -14.50 -5.10 -13.69
N ILE A 363 -13.69 -4.28 -14.38
CA ILE A 363 -14.01 -2.88 -14.67
C ILE A 363 -15.27 -2.73 -15.51
N ALA A 364 -15.36 -3.47 -16.62
CA ALA A 364 -16.43 -3.31 -17.58
C ALA A 364 -17.81 -3.68 -17.00
N SER A 365 -17.87 -4.74 -16.18
CA SER A 365 -19.12 -5.21 -15.57
C SER A 365 -19.36 -4.62 -14.18
N ARG A 366 -18.42 -3.84 -13.64
CA ARG A 366 -18.42 -3.32 -12.26
C ARG A 366 -18.66 -4.41 -11.21
N LYS A 367 -18.15 -5.62 -11.45
CA LYS A 367 -18.36 -6.77 -10.56
C LYS A 367 -17.18 -6.93 -9.62
N LEU A 368 -17.47 -7.00 -8.32
CA LEU A 368 -16.52 -7.39 -7.27
C LEU A 368 -16.52 -8.91 -7.08
N ILE A 369 -15.32 -9.49 -7.03
CA ILE A 369 -15.10 -10.93 -6.94
C ILE A 369 -14.14 -11.19 -5.77
N PRO A 370 -14.57 -11.89 -4.71
CA PRO A 370 -13.70 -12.20 -3.59
C PRO A 370 -12.71 -13.30 -3.98
N LEU A 371 -11.42 -13.07 -3.75
CA LEU A 371 -10.35 -14.03 -4.06
C LEU A 371 -9.84 -14.73 -2.79
N TYR A 372 -9.77 -14.00 -1.68
CA TYR A 372 -9.26 -14.50 -0.39
C TYR A 372 -9.99 -13.84 0.78
N GLY A 373 -10.13 -14.56 1.90
CA GLY A 373 -10.74 -14.04 3.13
C GLY A 373 -12.29 -13.96 3.11
N SER A 374 -12.95 -14.69 2.20
CA SER A 374 -14.41 -14.69 2.03
C SER A 374 -15.17 -15.61 3.01
N GLY A 375 -14.47 -16.38 3.83
CA GLY A 375 -15.07 -17.39 4.70
C GLY A 375 -15.56 -16.85 6.03
N LEU A 376 -16.85 -16.47 6.08
CA LEU A 376 -17.72 -16.31 7.28
C LEU A 376 -17.20 -15.41 8.42
N PRO A 377 -18.07 -14.75 9.22
CA PRO A 377 -17.62 -14.23 10.51
C PRO A 377 -17.04 -15.43 11.27
N LEU A 378 -15.76 -15.37 11.65
CA LEU A 378 -15.11 -16.34 12.51
C LEU A 378 -15.87 -16.36 13.84
N LEU A 379 -16.97 -17.12 13.90
CA LEU A 379 -17.57 -17.55 15.15
C LEU A 379 -16.55 -18.46 15.82
N GLY A 380 -15.82 -17.91 16.78
CA GLY A 380 -15.46 -18.72 17.95
C GLY A 380 -13.99 -19.02 18.22
N THR A 381 -13.02 -18.43 17.52
CA THR A 381 -11.63 -18.43 17.99
C THR A 381 -10.94 -17.11 17.68
N GLU A 382 -11.39 -16.06 18.37
CA GLU A 382 -10.50 -14.98 18.77
C GLU A 382 -9.39 -15.59 19.64
N LEU A 383 -8.39 -16.19 19.01
CA LEU A 383 -7.10 -16.23 19.66
C LEU A 383 -6.75 -14.77 19.94
N PRO A 384 -6.42 -14.41 21.19
CA PRO A 384 -6.09 -13.05 21.55
C PRO A 384 -4.73 -12.73 20.93
N PHE A 385 -4.71 -12.47 19.63
CA PHE A 385 -3.74 -11.55 19.08
C PHE A 385 -3.96 -10.25 19.87
N PRO A 386 -2.93 -9.73 20.55
CA PRO A 386 -3.06 -8.49 21.30
C PRO A 386 -3.69 -7.45 20.38
N SER A 387 -4.81 -6.90 20.84
CA SER A 387 -5.90 -6.29 20.09
C SER A 387 -5.55 -4.98 19.35
N GLY A 388 -4.39 -4.90 18.70
CA GLY A 388 -3.82 -3.65 18.20
C GLY A 388 -3.48 -3.60 16.70
N SER A 389 -3.57 -4.70 15.96
CA SER A 389 -3.20 -4.71 14.53
C SER A 389 -4.14 -5.59 13.71
N THR A 390 -5.30 -5.05 13.34
CA THR A 390 -6.26 -5.70 12.44
C THR A 390 -5.83 -5.66 10.98
N GLU A 391 -4.87 -4.81 10.62
CA GLU A 391 -4.25 -4.77 9.29
C GLU A 391 -3.15 -5.83 9.23
N SER A 392 -3.38 -6.95 8.53
CA SER A 392 -2.32 -7.94 8.29
C SER A 392 -1.82 -7.89 6.86
N LEU A 393 -2.66 -7.58 5.86
CA LEU A 393 -2.24 -7.51 4.46
C LEU A 393 -1.64 -6.15 4.11
N MET A 394 -0.56 -6.15 3.33
CA MET A 394 0.26 -4.95 3.09
C MET A 394 0.19 -4.48 1.65
N GLU A 395 0.75 -5.23 0.69
CA GLU A 395 0.77 -4.86 -0.72
C GLU A 395 0.36 -6.01 -1.63
N ILE A 396 -0.05 -5.66 -2.85
CA ILE A 396 -0.58 -6.58 -3.86
C ILE A 396 0.03 -6.28 -5.23
N ALA A 397 0.42 -7.33 -5.95
CA ALA A 397 0.95 -7.27 -7.31
C ALA A 397 0.38 -8.41 -8.15
N VAL A 398 0.22 -8.18 -9.44
CA VAL A 398 -0.43 -9.10 -10.37
C VAL A 398 0.40 -9.23 -11.63
N THR A 399 0.48 -10.47 -12.12
CA THR A 399 1.05 -10.79 -13.45
C THR A 399 0.29 -10.10 -14.58
N SER A 400 0.97 -9.84 -15.69
CA SER A 400 0.39 -9.15 -16.85
C SER A 400 -0.86 -9.84 -17.40
N ASP A 401 -0.93 -11.17 -17.33
CA ASP A 401 -2.10 -11.95 -17.75
C ASP A 401 -3.27 -11.93 -16.75
N GLY A 402 -3.08 -11.32 -15.57
CA GLY A 402 -4.08 -11.21 -14.52
C GLY A 402 -4.34 -12.50 -13.75
N ARG A 403 -3.59 -13.59 -13.96
CA ARG A 403 -3.92 -14.92 -13.42
C ARG A 403 -3.22 -15.25 -12.12
N ASN A 404 -2.09 -14.62 -11.83
CA ASN A 404 -1.37 -14.81 -10.58
C ASN A 404 -1.39 -13.51 -9.77
N VAL A 405 -2.00 -13.57 -8.60
CA VAL A 405 -2.15 -12.45 -7.66
C VAL A 405 -1.27 -12.72 -6.44
N PHE A 406 -0.27 -11.88 -6.25
CA PHE A 406 0.63 -11.94 -5.10
C PHE A 406 0.25 -10.90 -4.07
N PHE A 407 0.35 -11.23 -2.79
CA PHE A 407 0.22 -10.23 -1.72
C PHE A 407 1.04 -10.58 -0.49
N THR A 408 1.45 -9.55 0.25
CA THR A 408 2.31 -9.67 1.44
C THR A 408 1.53 -9.43 2.72
N ASP A 409 2.04 -9.96 3.83
CA ASP A 409 1.51 -9.68 5.15
C ASP A 409 2.54 -9.28 6.22
N LEU A 410 2.04 -8.72 7.32
CA LEU A 410 2.82 -8.36 8.50
C LEU A 410 3.48 -9.57 9.19
N GLY A 411 2.93 -10.78 9.00
CA GLY A 411 3.52 -12.03 9.49
C GLY A 411 4.81 -12.41 8.77
N GLY A 412 5.06 -11.81 7.62
CA GLY A 412 6.21 -12.08 6.78
C GLY A 412 5.94 -13.20 5.78
N GLU A 413 4.69 -13.37 5.33
CA GLU A 413 4.33 -14.32 4.29
C GLU A 413 4.07 -13.61 2.96
N LEU A 414 4.51 -14.24 1.87
CA LEU A 414 4.14 -13.91 0.50
C LEU A 414 3.15 -14.97 0.03
N HIS A 415 1.93 -14.53 -0.25
CA HIS A 415 0.84 -15.36 -0.73
C HIS A 415 0.73 -15.26 -2.25
N LEU A 416 0.28 -16.34 -2.88
CA LEU A 416 -0.07 -16.45 -4.29
C LEU A 416 -1.49 -17.02 -4.40
N VAL A 417 -2.37 -16.29 -5.06
CA VAL A 417 -3.66 -16.78 -5.53
C VAL A 417 -3.61 -16.95 -7.04
N ALA A 418 -3.71 -18.20 -7.50
CA ALA A 418 -3.82 -18.52 -8.92
C ALA A 418 -5.28 -18.52 -9.35
N LEU A 419 -5.58 -17.93 -10.50
CA LEU A 419 -6.92 -17.80 -11.08
C LEU A 419 -7.03 -18.56 -12.40
N ASP A 420 -8.24 -18.97 -12.78
CA ASP A 420 -8.50 -19.56 -14.10
C ASP A 420 -8.34 -18.56 -15.26
N SER A 421 -8.53 -17.28 -14.97
CA SER A 421 -8.51 -16.14 -15.89
C SER A 421 -8.37 -14.83 -15.11
N ALA A 422 -8.13 -13.70 -15.79
CA ALA A 422 -8.16 -12.39 -15.14
C ALA A 422 -9.55 -12.12 -14.54
N CYS A 423 -9.62 -11.66 -13.29
CA CYS A 423 -10.85 -11.59 -12.49
C CYS A 423 -11.62 -12.92 -12.40
N GLY A 424 -10.93 -14.03 -12.61
CA GLY A 424 -11.50 -15.37 -12.65
C GLY A 424 -11.80 -15.95 -11.26
N SER A 425 -12.18 -17.22 -11.25
CA SER A 425 -12.34 -17.96 -9.99
C SER A 425 -10.96 -18.37 -9.45
N PRO A 426 -10.73 -18.30 -8.13
CA PRO A 426 -9.49 -18.78 -7.54
C PRO A 426 -9.37 -20.30 -7.68
N LEU A 427 -8.26 -20.75 -8.24
CA LEU A 427 -7.88 -22.16 -8.41
C LEU A 427 -7.10 -22.68 -7.20
N SER A 428 -6.19 -21.86 -6.67
CA SER A 428 -5.39 -22.21 -5.50
C SER A 428 -5.00 -20.97 -4.72
N ASN A 429 -4.66 -21.17 -3.44
CA ASN A 429 -4.03 -20.17 -2.60
C ASN A 429 -2.87 -20.81 -1.86
N GLN A 430 -1.67 -20.26 -2.00
CA GLN A 430 -0.44 -20.84 -1.50
C GLN A 430 0.43 -19.77 -0.84
N ILE A 431 1.19 -20.15 0.19
CA ILE A 431 2.26 -19.32 0.74
C ILE A 431 3.53 -19.73 0.02
N VAL A 432 4.05 -18.85 -0.83
CA VAL A 432 5.19 -19.13 -1.72
C VAL A 432 6.53 -18.66 -1.15
N ALA A 433 6.52 -17.79 -0.14
CA ALA A 433 7.70 -17.46 0.65
C ALA A 433 7.33 -17.08 2.09
N ARG A 434 8.25 -17.33 3.03
CA ARG A 434 8.10 -16.97 4.44
C ARG A 434 9.37 -16.33 4.97
N ARG A 435 9.21 -15.28 5.77
CA ARG A 435 10.26 -14.63 6.53
C ARG A 435 9.76 -14.29 7.93
N PRO A 436 9.65 -15.31 8.81
CA PRO A 436 9.07 -15.17 10.13
C PRO A 436 9.73 -14.02 10.90
N THR A 437 8.94 -13.27 11.67
CA THR A 437 9.38 -12.14 12.52
C THR A 437 9.90 -10.90 11.79
N LYS A 438 10.08 -10.96 10.47
CA LYS A 438 10.67 -9.85 9.69
C LYS A 438 9.68 -9.12 8.80
N GLY A 439 8.42 -9.57 8.68
CA GLY A 439 7.33 -8.89 7.97
C GLY A 439 7.61 -8.62 6.49
N MET A 440 6.59 -8.70 5.64
CA MET A 440 6.70 -8.30 4.24
C MET A 440 5.78 -7.11 4.02
N TRP A 441 6.35 -6.01 3.51
CA TRP A 441 5.72 -4.68 3.48
C TRP A 441 5.57 -4.18 2.05
N GLY A 442 6.63 -4.27 1.25
CA GLY A 442 6.64 -3.86 -0.15
C GLY A 442 6.44 -5.03 -1.09
N LEU A 443 5.81 -4.79 -2.24
CA LEU A 443 5.64 -5.78 -3.29
C LEU A 443 5.64 -5.11 -4.68
N ALA A 444 6.44 -5.66 -5.59
CA ALA A 444 6.40 -5.29 -6.99
C ALA A 444 6.64 -6.51 -7.88
N ILE A 445 6.20 -6.43 -9.12
CA ILE A 445 6.48 -7.43 -10.15
C ILE A 445 7.33 -6.80 -11.25
N SER A 446 8.25 -7.57 -11.84
CA SER A 446 9.03 -7.10 -12.98
C SER A 446 8.13 -6.96 -14.22
N PRO A 447 8.46 -6.03 -15.14
CA PRO A 447 7.68 -5.84 -16.37
C PRO A 447 7.56 -7.07 -17.27
N ASP A 448 8.44 -8.07 -17.11
CA ASP A 448 8.47 -9.31 -17.88
C ASP A 448 7.87 -10.51 -17.11
N ASP A 449 7.22 -10.28 -15.97
CA ASP A 449 6.62 -11.31 -15.10
C ASP A 449 7.58 -12.44 -14.71
N LYS A 450 8.89 -12.17 -14.66
CA LYS A 450 9.88 -13.16 -14.22
C LYS A 450 10.24 -13.05 -12.75
N TYR A 451 10.06 -11.87 -12.16
CA TYR A 451 10.52 -11.61 -10.80
C TYR A 451 9.49 -10.89 -9.96
N VAL A 452 9.46 -11.24 -8.67
CA VAL A 452 8.76 -10.49 -7.64
C VAL A 452 9.79 -9.87 -6.70
N TYR A 453 9.61 -8.59 -6.38
CA TYR A 453 10.42 -7.86 -5.41
C TYR A 453 9.62 -7.68 -4.12
N VAL A 454 10.20 -8.08 -2.99
CA VAL A 454 9.55 -8.01 -1.68
C VAL A 454 10.35 -7.12 -0.75
N GLY A 455 9.74 -6.04 -0.29
CA GLY A 455 10.28 -5.14 0.73
C GLY A 455 9.97 -5.68 2.13
N THR A 456 10.90 -5.56 3.08
CA THR A 456 10.77 -6.17 4.41
C THR A 456 10.87 -5.16 5.55
N ARG A 457 10.48 -5.57 6.77
CA ARG A 457 10.53 -4.73 8.00
C ARG A 457 11.92 -4.63 8.64
N ASP A 458 12.94 -5.15 7.97
CA ASP A 458 14.35 -5.02 8.35
C ASP A 458 15.20 -4.37 7.25
N GLY A 459 14.56 -3.56 6.39
CA GLY A 459 15.28 -2.73 5.40
C GLY A 459 15.86 -3.49 4.21
N ARG A 460 15.29 -4.63 3.82
CA ARG A 460 15.77 -5.42 2.66
C ARG A 460 14.75 -5.48 1.54
N ILE A 461 15.28 -5.64 0.32
CA ILE A 461 14.51 -6.03 -0.85
C ILE A 461 14.96 -7.40 -1.29
N LEU A 462 14.02 -8.35 -1.32
CA LEU A 462 14.23 -9.71 -1.81
C LEU A 462 13.78 -9.78 -3.26
N LYS A 463 14.57 -10.42 -4.12
CA LYS A 463 14.19 -10.74 -5.49
C LYS A 463 13.89 -12.23 -5.59
N LEU A 464 12.69 -12.58 -6.03
CA LEU A 464 12.23 -13.96 -6.17
C LEU A 464 11.98 -14.27 -7.65
N ASP A 465 12.48 -15.40 -8.14
CA ASP A 465 12.25 -15.89 -9.50
C ASP A 465 10.91 -16.63 -9.57
N LEU A 466 9.99 -16.12 -10.39
CA LEU A 466 8.65 -16.68 -10.56
C LEU A 466 8.69 -18.07 -11.22
N GLY A 467 9.71 -18.37 -12.03
CA GLY A 467 9.89 -19.70 -12.62
C GLY A 467 10.32 -20.79 -11.62
N GLN A 468 10.66 -20.39 -10.38
CA GLN A 468 11.05 -21.30 -9.29
C GLN A 468 9.98 -21.41 -8.20
N LEU A 469 8.86 -20.69 -8.34
CA LEU A 469 7.74 -20.85 -7.42
C LEU A 469 6.95 -22.14 -7.74
N PRO A 470 6.38 -22.78 -6.72
CA PRO A 470 5.73 -24.09 -6.83
C PRO A 470 4.46 -24.12 -7.68
#